data_AF-A0A3M1ZW64-F1
#
_entry.id   AF-A0A3M1ZW64-F1
#
_cell.length_a   1.000
_cell.length_b   1.000
_cell.length_c   1.000
_cell.angle_alpha   90.00
_cell.angle_beta   90.00
_cell.angle_gamma   90.00
#
_symmetry.space_group_name_H-M   'P 1'
#
loop_
_entity.id
_entity.type
_entity.pdbx_description
1 polymer ?
#
loop_
_entity_poly.entity_id
_entity_poly.type
_entity_poly.pdbx_seq_one_letter_code
_entity_poly.pdbx_strand_id
1 'polypeptide(L)'
;MLFSFGFHTGSGGTGVPKSFYDVLATTDIQIVAKSADVYPIDAQNVAKAGAKSFIVYRQSQINGQSADVPDYMLDPTEAARRHWQWHKDNLPKEFDPAVCWLETMNEIAKHLDYPTRAGAEKIPLHGVRQIEKINDNLWRIYNEGWLGAFAYETARLALADGIKWLAFGWATGEPEPQQWAHPEMLKFLTLASQNRNRLGVAVHEYSLDTNNILAGDGWLVGRFKHLVNICRQNGIEEPTIFISEFGWNAHDVPSEKTAVKHLDQAANIYLPYPTVTGAAIWYLGGGFNNIHKKASKLIEPVQAWLLQNRERLSRQDIVDPVPPPPPPPAPPQPKDGQPRVQYRRVYWLVPDFVPDEERARIYRQAAIENVTVGPSADDAGIGNLKDKTVIVFGWPKQEQVALREWYKVHYPGTKVFFRDIFTGEPVS
;
A
#
# COMPACT_ATOMS: atom_id res chain seq x y z
N MET A 1 6.40 5.67 -19.32
CA MET A 1 7.78 5.49 -18.81
C MET A 1 8.19 4.06 -19.12
N LEU A 2 9.48 3.75 -19.26
CA LEU A 2 9.93 2.38 -19.56
C LEU A 2 10.47 1.75 -18.29
N PHE A 3 10.06 0.52 -17.98
CA PHE A 3 10.60 -0.23 -16.85
C PHE A 3 12.02 -0.74 -17.19
N SER A 4 12.91 -0.74 -16.20
CA SER A 4 14.26 -1.31 -16.34
C SER A 4 14.84 -1.72 -14.99
N PHE A 5 15.91 -2.51 -15.02
CA PHE A 5 16.72 -2.82 -13.85
C PHE A 5 17.98 -1.97 -13.82
N GLY A 6 18.39 -1.61 -12.60
CA GLY A 6 19.64 -0.93 -12.33
C GLY A 6 20.26 -1.47 -11.06
N PHE A 7 21.15 -0.69 -10.46
CA PHE A 7 21.80 -1.06 -9.19
C PHE A 7 21.65 0.03 -8.14
N HIS A 8 21.56 -0.42 -6.89
CA HIS A 8 21.74 0.42 -5.72
C HIS A 8 23.22 0.42 -5.35
N THR A 9 23.80 1.61 -5.20
CA THR A 9 25.19 1.85 -4.80
C THR A 9 25.27 2.65 -3.50
N GLY A 10 26.43 2.65 -2.85
CA GLY A 10 26.72 3.59 -1.78
C GLY A 10 28.14 3.46 -1.27
N SER A 11 28.41 4.07 -0.13
CA SER A 11 29.77 4.23 0.41
C SER A 11 30.52 2.90 0.59
N GLY A 12 31.82 2.90 0.29
CA GLY A 12 32.73 1.80 0.62
C GLY A 12 32.59 0.52 -0.23
N GLY A 13 31.90 0.56 -1.36
CA GLY A 13 31.79 -0.58 -2.29
C GLY A 13 32.38 -0.32 -3.66
N THR A 14 32.01 -1.15 -4.65
CA THR A 14 32.58 -1.10 -6.01
C THR A 14 31.92 -0.06 -6.90
N GLY A 15 30.71 0.37 -6.58
CA GLY A 15 29.90 1.20 -7.47
C GLY A 15 29.53 0.49 -8.78
N VAL A 16 28.89 1.22 -9.68
CA VAL A 16 28.59 0.78 -11.05
C VAL A 16 29.64 1.39 -11.98
N PRO A 17 30.32 0.61 -12.83
CA PRO A 17 31.29 1.16 -13.77
C PRO A 17 30.60 2.05 -14.80
N LYS A 18 31.26 3.15 -15.18
CA LYS A 18 30.76 4.09 -16.19
C LYS A 18 30.37 3.39 -17.51
N SER A 19 31.10 2.34 -17.90
CA SER A 19 30.80 1.54 -19.10
C SER A 19 29.40 0.91 -19.08
N PHE A 20 28.84 0.62 -17.89
CA PHE A 20 27.47 0.14 -17.78
C PHE A 20 26.48 1.17 -18.34
N TYR A 21 26.63 2.42 -17.90
CA TYR A 21 25.81 3.55 -18.31
C TYR A 21 26.05 3.94 -19.77
N ASP A 22 27.32 3.97 -20.19
CA ASP A 22 27.68 4.36 -21.56
C ASP A 22 27.06 3.43 -22.60
N VAL A 23 27.07 2.11 -22.37
CA VAL A 23 26.43 1.14 -23.27
C VAL A 23 24.92 1.36 -23.33
N LEU A 24 24.24 1.48 -22.18
CA LEU A 24 22.78 1.66 -22.16
C LEU A 24 22.36 3.00 -22.76
N ALA A 25 23.17 4.06 -22.62
CA ALA A 25 22.92 5.38 -23.20
C ALA A 25 22.91 5.37 -24.74
N THR A 26 23.49 4.36 -25.39
CA THR A 26 23.40 4.17 -26.86
C THR A 26 22.10 3.49 -27.30
N THR A 27 21.23 3.13 -26.37
CA THR A 27 19.97 2.42 -26.60
C THR A 27 18.78 3.26 -26.15
N ASP A 28 17.56 2.73 -26.31
CA ASP A 28 16.33 3.31 -25.76
C ASP A 28 15.91 2.69 -24.41
N ILE A 29 16.75 1.83 -23.83
CA ILE A 29 16.54 1.25 -22.50
C ILE A 29 16.68 2.36 -21.46
N GLN A 30 15.75 2.40 -20.50
CA GLN A 30 15.85 3.35 -19.39
C GLN A 30 17.00 2.94 -18.45
N ILE A 31 17.88 3.88 -18.16
CA ILE A 31 18.93 3.72 -17.15
C ILE A 31 18.31 3.88 -15.77
N VAL A 32 18.55 2.94 -14.88
CA VAL A 32 18.13 3.01 -13.48
C VAL A 32 19.37 3.06 -12.60
N ALA A 33 19.40 4.04 -11.70
CA ALA A 33 20.48 4.16 -10.73
C ALA A 33 19.91 4.65 -9.40
N LYS A 34 20.19 3.92 -8.32
CA LYS A 34 19.94 4.37 -6.95
C LYS A 34 21.28 4.51 -6.24
N SER A 35 21.46 5.59 -5.49
CA SER A 35 22.62 5.70 -4.61
C SER A 35 22.30 6.32 -3.26
N ALA A 36 22.97 5.80 -2.23
CA ALA A 36 22.97 6.35 -0.88
C ALA A 36 24.38 6.87 -0.52
N ASP A 37 24.45 8.11 -0.05
CA ASP A 37 25.66 8.85 0.39
C ASP A 37 26.74 9.12 -0.68
N VAL A 38 26.81 8.32 -1.75
CA VAL A 38 27.73 8.54 -2.89
C VAL A 38 26.94 9.10 -4.06
N TYR A 39 27.32 10.26 -4.58
CA TYR A 39 26.54 10.85 -5.66
C TYR A 39 26.76 10.12 -7.01
N PRO A 40 25.71 9.65 -7.72
CA PRO A 40 25.85 8.86 -8.95
C PRO A 40 26.11 9.73 -10.19
N ILE A 41 27.24 10.44 -10.19
CA ILE A 41 27.56 11.47 -11.20
C ILE A 41 27.60 10.92 -12.64
N ASP A 42 28.10 9.70 -12.85
CA ASP A 42 28.16 9.10 -14.18
C ASP A 42 26.76 8.83 -14.76
N ALA A 43 25.83 8.34 -13.95
CA ALA A 43 24.44 8.15 -14.34
C ALA A 43 23.79 9.49 -14.68
N GLN A 44 24.04 10.52 -13.86
CA GLN A 44 23.52 11.86 -14.13
C GLN A 44 24.05 12.42 -15.46
N ASN A 45 25.35 12.27 -15.73
CA ASN A 45 25.95 12.82 -16.94
C ASN A 45 25.33 12.22 -18.22
N VAL A 46 25.06 10.91 -18.24
CA VAL A 46 24.36 10.31 -19.39
C VAL A 46 22.90 10.75 -19.50
N ALA A 47 22.21 10.98 -18.37
CA ALA A 47 20.86 11.55 -18.39
C ALA A 47 20.84 12.98 -18.96
N LYS A 48 21.80 13.82 -18.57
CA LYS A 48 21.96 15.18 -19.12
C LYS A 48 22.30 15.18 -20.61
N ALA A 49 22.97 14.13 -21.09
CA ALA A 49 23.23 13.90 -22.51
C ALA A 49 21.99 13.39 -23.29
N GLY A 50 20.84 13.21 -22.62
CA GLY A 50 19.58 12.83 -23.26
C GLY A 50 19.21 11.35 -23.15
N ALA A 51 20.00 10.54 -22.43
CA ALA A 51 19.61 9.16 -22.16
C ALA A 51 18.34 9.12 -21.30
N LYS A 52 17.44 8.17 -21.60
CA LYS A 52 16.27 7.90 -20.76
C LYS A 52 16.76 7.37 -19.42
N SER A 53 16.43 8.06 -18.34
CA SER A 53 16.99 7.71 -17.02
C SER A 53 16.00 7.94 -15.89
N PHE A 54 16.11 7.10 -14.86
CA PHE A 54 15.47 7.26 -13.56
C PHE A 54 16.56 7.12 -12.49
N ILE A 55 17.08 8.27 -12.05
CA ILE A 55 18.20 8.36 -11.13
C ILE A 55 17.68 8.84 -9.81
N VAL A 56 18.02 8.13 -8.74
CA VAL A 56 17.61 8.43 -7.39
C VAL A 56 18.83 8.56 -6.50
N TYR A 57 18.88 9.64 -5.74
CA TYR A 57 19.89 9.89 -4.73
C TYR A 57 19.24 10.02 -3.36
N ARG A 58 19.89 9.47 -2.33
CA ARG A 58 19.56 9.69 -0.91
C ARG A 58 20.84 10.05 -0.16
N GLN A 59 20.77 11.12 0.63
CA GLN A 59 21.77 11.37 1.67
C GLN A 59 21.26 10.72 2.96
N SER A 60 21.85 9.60 3.36
CA SER A 60 21.46 8.87 4.58
C SER A 60 22.09 9.50 5.81
N GLN A 61 23.37 9.89 5.72
CA GLN A 61 24.12 10.38 6.87
C GLN A 61 25.19 11.41 6.50
N ILE A 62 25.40 12.39 7.38
CA ILE A 62 26.53 13.32 7.34
C ILE A 62 27.09 13.49 8.75
N ASN A 63 28.42 13.39 8.89
CA ASN A 63 29.12 13.57 10.16
C ASN A 63 28.54 12.73 11.33
N GLY A 64 28.05 11.52 11.03
CA GLY A 64 27.44 10.61 12.01
C GLY A 64 25.99 10.93 12.38
N GLN A 65 25.41 12.01 11.85
CA GLN A 65 23.98 12.27 11.96
C GLN A 65 23.23 11.58 10.82
N SER A 66 22.33 10.65 11.15
CA SER A 66 21.44 10.02 10.18
C SER A 66 20.19 10.88 9.94
N ALA A 67 19.71 10.88 8.70
CA ALA A 67 18.46 11.49 8.26
C ALA A 67 17.56 10.48 7.51
N ASP A 68 17.80 9.17 7.66
CA ASP A 68 17.00 8.13 7.02
C ASP A 68 15.54 8.11 7.50
N VAL A 69 15.28 8.60 8.71
CA VAL A 69 13.92 8.76 9.23
C VAL A 69 13.68 10.18 9.73
N PRO A 70 12.46 10.71 9.61
CA PRO A 70 12.13 12.00 10.19
C PRO A 70 12.00 11.91 11.71
N ASP A 71 12.02 13.07 12.38
CA ASP A 71 11.79 13.13 13.83
C ASP A 71 10.31 12.90 14.15
N TYR A 72 9.99 11.67 14.60
CA TYR A 72 8.64 11.28 14.97
C TYR A 72 8.09 12.01 16.20
N MET A 73 8.92 12.74 16.96
CA MET A 73 8.48 13.53 18.12
C MET A 73 7.80 14.84 17.74
N LEU A 74 7.96 15.27 16.48
CA LEU A 74 7.42 16.54 16.00
C LEU A 74 6.05 16.36 15.35
N ASP A 75 5.34 17.48 15.23
CA ASP A 75 4.19 17.59 14.33
C ASP A 75 4.61 17.17 12.91
N PRO A 76 3.81 16.39 12.16
CA PRO A 76 4.23 15.88 10.86
C PRO A 76 4.60 17.00 9.86
N THR A 77 3.96 18.16 9.96
CA THR A 77 4.26 19.32 9.10
C THR A 77 5.62 19.93 9.47
N GLU A 78 5.88 20.10 10.77
CA GLU A 78 7.15 20.64 11.25
C GLU A 78 8.30 19.66 10.99
N ALA A 79 8.07 18.36 11.21
CA ALA A 79 9.00 17.30 10.86
C ALA A 79 9.35 17.35 9.37
N ALA A 80 8.36 17.46 8.49
CA ALA A 80 8.55 17.58 7.05
C ALA A 80 9.44 18.77 6.68
N ARG A 81 9.17 19.95 7.25
CA ARG A 81 9.95 21.16 6.99
C ARG A 81 11.39 21.03 7.44
N ARG A 82 11.62 20.55 8.67
CA ARG A 82 12.99 20.38 9.20
C ARG A 82 13.77 19.33 8.44
N HIS A 83 13.14 18.19 8.15
CA HIS A 83 13.76 17.09 7.43
C HIS A 83 14.08 17.48 5.99
N TRP A 84 13.14 18.13 5.30
CA TRP A 84 13.38 18.66 3.96
C TRP A 84 14.49 19.71 3.93
N GLN A 85 14.49 20.65 4.89
CA GLN A 85 15.54 21.66 4.98
C GLN A 85 16.92 21.02 5.22
N TRP A 86 17.01 20.03 6.10
CA TRP A 86 18.24 19.28 6.32
C TRP A 86 18.75 18.67 5.01
N HIS A 87 17.87 18.01 4.23
CA HIS A 87 18.29 17.41 2.96
C HIS A 87 18.80 18.48 1.98
N LYS A 88 18.10 19.61 1.84
CA LYS A 88 18.53 20.71 0.97
C LYS A 88 19.90 21.28 1.34
N ASP A 89 20.14 21.48 2.63
CA ASP A 89 21.41 22.03 3.13
C ASP A 89 22.60 21.09 2.90
N ASN A 90 22.30 19.81 2.65
CA ASN A 90 23.26 18.72 2.56
C ASN A 90 23.30 18.05 1.18
N LEU A 91 22.63 18.62 0.18
CA LEU A 91 22.72 18.10 -1.20
C LEU A 91 24.15 18.27 -1.73
N PRO A 92 24.68 17.27 -2.46
CA PRO A 92 25.91 17.43 -3.23
C PRO A 92 25.82 18.61 -4.19
N LYS A 93 26.94 19.34 -4.39
CA LYS A 93 26.97 20.49 -5.30
C LYS A 93 26.64 20.11 -6.74
N GLU A 94 26.91 18.86 -7.09
CA GLU A 94 26.66 18.27 -8.40
C GLU A 94 25.18 17.91 -8.60
N PHE A 95 24.34 17.96 -7.56
CA PHE A 95 22.93 17.56 -7.66
C PHE A 95 22.18 18.38 -8.70
N ASP A 96 21.65 17.71 -9.75
CA ASP A 96 20.82 18.35 -10.77
C ASP A 96 19.35 17.92 -10.64
N PRO A 97 18.45 18.80 -10.14
CA PRO A 97 17.03 18.47 -9.96
C PRO A 97 16.30 18.21 -11.28
N ALA A 98 16.86 18.65 -12.42
CA ALA A 98 16.26 18.43 -13.73
C ALA A 98 16.30 16.95 -14.15
N VAL A 99 17.21 16.14 -13.59
CA VAL A 99 17.39 14.73 -13.98
C VAL A 99 17.44 13.76 -12.80
N CYS A 100 17.78 14.21 -11.59
CA CYS A 100 17.86 13.37 -10.40
C CYS A 100 16.63 13.52 -9.49
N TRP A 101 16.16 12.39 -8.97
CA TRP A 101 15.16 12.33 -7.90
C TRP A 101 15.84 12.27 -6.54
N LEU A 102 15.28 12.99 -5.58
CA LEU A 102 15.67 12.95 -4.19
C LEU A 102 14.75 12.00 -3.42
N GLU A 103 15.32 11.01 -2.76
CA GLU A 103 14.63 10.21 -1.75
C GLU A 103 15.18 10.63 -0.39
N THR A 104 14.29 11.02 0.53
CA THR A 104 14.71 11.60 1.81
C THR A 104 14.62 10.61 2.97
N MET A 105 13.98 9.45 2.78
CA MET A 105 13.69 8.52 3.87
C MET A 105 13.88 7.06 3.47
N ASN A 106 14.12 6.21 4.46
CA ASN A 106 14.48 4.81 4.32
C ASN A 106 13.98 4.01 5.53
N GLU A 107 13.28 2.91 5.27
CA GLU A 107 12.81 1.95 6.28
C GLU A 107 12.08 2.64 7.45
N ILE A 108 11.18 3.56 7.08
CA ILE A 108 10.38 4.30 8.05
C ILE A 108 9.51 3.38 8.91
N ALA A 109 9.24 3.82 10.13
CA ALA A 109 8.49 3.04 11.10
C ALA A 109 6.98 3.14 10.83
N LYS A 110 6.37 2.04 10.39
CA LYS A 110 4.91 1.92 10.25
C LYS A 110 4.19 2.09 11.58
N HIS A 111 4.82 1.69 12.68
CA HIS A 111 4.34 1.88 14.04
C HIS A 111 5.51 2.02 15.01
N LEU A 112 5.24 2.56 16.19
CA LEU A 112 6.20 2.67 17.29
C LEU A 112 5.72 1.83 18.47
N ASP A 113 6.56 0.92 18.94
CA ASP A 113 6.21 -0.04 19.99
C ASP A 113 6.87 0.31 21.33
N TYR A 114 6.10 0.24 22.41
CA TYR A 114 6.52 0.60 23.77
C TYR A 114 6.08 -0.47 24.78
N PRO A 115 6.89 -0.75 25.81
CA PRO A 115 6.54 -1.75 26.82
C PRO A 115 5.42 -1.28 27.76
N THR A 116 5.18 0.02 27.86
CA THR A 116 4.19 0.61 28.79
C THR A 116 3.42 1.73 28.11
N ARG A 117 2.17 1.93 28.56
CA ARG A 117 1.32 3.04 28.11
C ARG A 117 1.99 4.39 28.34
N ALA A 118 2.58 4.59 29.51
CA ALA A 118 3.28 5.83 29.86
C ALA A 118 4.49 6.09 28.95
N GLY A 119 5.11 5.06 28.40
CA GLY A 119 6.14 5.19 27.36
C GLY A 119 5.55 5.68 26.04
N ALA A 120 4.45 5.06 25.59
CA ALA A 120 3.75 5.43 24.36
C ALA A 120 3.18 6.86 24.41
N GLU A 121 2.63 7.28 25.56
CA GLU A 121 2.05 8.61 25.75
C GLU A 121 3.08 9.75 25.69
N LYS A 122 4.39 9.45 25.68
CA LYS A 122 5.42 10.46 25.41
C LYS A 122 5.45 10.90 23.96
N ILE A 123 4.92 10.10 23.04
CA ILE A 123 4.87 10.43 21.62
C ILE A 123 3.61 11.26 21.35
N PRO A 124 3.77 12.50 20.85
CA PRO A 124 2.63 13.31 20.49
C PRO A 124 1.80 12.66 19.37
N LEU A 125 0.48 12.61 19.55
CA LEU A 125 -0.42 11.98 18.59
C LEU A 125 -0.84 12.88 17.44
N HIS A 126 -0.83 14.20 17.65
CA HIS A 126 -1.20 15.21 16.64
C HIS A 126 -2.57 14.98 15.96
N GLY A 127 -3.47 14.22 16.58
CA GLY A 127 -4.78 13.86 16.00
C GLY A 127 -4.71 12.90 14.79
N VAL A 128 -3.52 12.42 14.43
CA VAL A 128 -3.28 11.56 13.25
C VAL A 128 -2.62 10.22 13.60
N ARG A 129 -2.34 9.99 14.88
CA ARG A 129 -1.85 8.72 15.42
C ARG A 129 -2.84 8.14 16.42
N GLN A 130 -2.82 6.83 16.55
CA GLN A 130 -3.62 6.08 17.52
C GLN A 130 -2.69 5.24 18.41
N ILE A 131 -3.01 5.17 19.69
CA ILE A 131 -2.35 4.28 20.64
C ILE A 131 -3.27 3.09 20.91
N GLU A 132 -2.73 1.87 20.78
CA GLU A 132 -3.44 0.63 21.07
C GLU A 132 -2.63 -0.25 22.02
N LYS A 133 -3.31 -0.91 22.97
CA LYS A 133 -2.70 -1.97 23.77
C LYS A 133 -2.75 -3.27 22.97
N ILE A 134 -1.59 -3.75 22.52
CA ILE A 134 -1.49 -5.01 21.77
C ILE A 134 -1.51 -6.21 22.72
N ASN A 135 -0.78 -6.12 23.83
CA ASN A 135 -0.82 -7.10 24.93
C ASN A 135 -0.32 -6.45 26.23
N ASP A 136 -0.17 -7.23 27.30
CA ASP A 136 0.22 -6.73 28.62
C ASP A 136 1.58 -6.02 28.66
N ASN A 137 2.47 -6.32 27.71
CA ASN A 137 3.82 -5.78 27.63
C ASN A 137 4.07 -4.99 26.34
N LEU A 138 3.02 -4.63 25.60
CA LEU A 138 3.16 -3.96 24.31
C LEU A 138 2.02 -2.97 24.04
N TRP A 139 2.42 -1.71 23.88
CA TRP A 139 1.60 -0.61 23.42
C TRP A 139 2.15 -0.14 22.08
N ARG A 140 1.27 0.02 21.10
CA ARG A 140 1.63 0.39 19.75
C ARG A 140 1.06 1.74 19.39
N ILE A 141 1.86 2.55 18.72
CA ILE A 141 1.46 3.80 18.11
C ILE A 141 1.46 3.62 16.60
N TYR A 142 0.30 3.69 16.00
CA TYR A 142 0.13 3.62 14.56
C TYR A 142 0.55 4.93 13.89
N ASN A 143 1.41 4.84 12.88
CA ASN A 143 2.10 6.00 12.30
C ASN A 143 1.57 6.39 10.92
N GLU A 144 0.63 5.64 10.33
CA GLU A 144 0.17 5.84 8.96
C GLU A 144 -0.40 7.25 8.69
N GLY A 145 -1.18 7.80 9.63
CA GLY A 145 -1.73 9.14 9.48
C GLY A 145 -0.68 10.24 9.59
N TRP A 146 0.26 10.07 10.51
CA TRP A 146 1.39 10.98 10.64
C TRP A 146 2.30 10.95 9.41
N LEU A 147 2.63 9.75 8.91
CA LEU A 147 3.45 9.57 7.71
C LEU A 147 2.78 10.12 6.45
N GLY A 148 1.46 9.95 6.32
CA GLY A 148 0.68 10.56 5.23
C GLY A 148 0.74 12.08 5.25
N ALA A 149 0.54 12.69 6.43
CA ALA A 149 0.60 14.15 6.60
C ALA A 149 2.02 14.69 6.35
N PHE A 150 3.05 14.00 6.85
CA PHE A 150 4.46 14.31 6.61
C PHE A 150 4.79 14.27 5.12
N ALA A 151 4.37 13.21 4.42
CA ALA A 151 4.66 13.02 3.01
C ALA A 151 3.94 14.05 2.15
N TYR A 152 2.71 14.42 2.50
CA TYR A 152 1.95 15.47 1.82
C TYR A 152 2.64 16.84 1.93
N GLU A 153 3.11 17.23 3.11
CA GLU A 153 3.85 18.50 3.27
C GLU A 153 5.20 18.46 2.55
N THR A 154 5.96 17.36 2.67
CA THR A 154 7.26 17.22 1.98
C THR A 154 7.10 17.29 0.47
N ALA A 155 6.05 16.65 -0.09
CA ALA A 155 5.73 16.74 -1.50
C ALA A 155 5.45 18.17 -1.96
N ARG A 156 4.72 18.97 -1.17
CA ARG A 156 4.48 20.39 -1.47
C ARG A 156 5.77 21.20 -1.49
N LEU A 157 6.67 20.95 -0.53
CA LEU A 157 7.98 21.60 -0.47
C LEU A 157 8.85 21.21 -1.68
N ALA A 158 8.89 19.93 -2.05
CA ALA A 158 9.63 19.45 -3.22
C ALA A 158 9.13 20.08 -4.53
N LEU A 159 7.81 20.18 -4.69
CA LEU A 159 7.20 20.87 -5.84
C LEU A 159 7.58 22.35 -5.87
N ALA A 160 7.47 23.05 -4.74
CA ALA A 160 7.83 24.47 -4.62
C ALA A 160 9.31 24.72 -4.95
N ASP A 161 10.20 23.83 -4.54
CA ASP A 161 11.65 23.93 -4.76
C ASP A 161 12.10 23.40 -6.13
N GLY A 162 11.20 22.92 -6.99
CA GLY A 162 11.61 22.44 -8.31
C GLY A 162 12.34 21.09 -8.29
N ILE A 163 12.31 20.35 -7.17
CA ILE A 163 12.97 19.05 -7.00
C ILE A 163 12.00 17.90 -7.27
N LYS A 164 12.49 16.79 -7.84
CA LYS A 164 11.72 15.54 -7.94
C LYS A 164 11.91 14.71 -6.68
N TRP A 165 10.84 14.13 -6.14
CA TRP A 165 10.89 13.51 -4.81
C TRP A 165 10.19 12.14 -4.74
N LEU A 166 10.80 11.20 -4.02
CA LEU A 166 10.25 9.90 -3.70
C LEU A 166 10.01 9.74 -2.19
N ALA A 167 8.82 9.27 -1.83
CA ALA A 167 8.43 9.03 -0.45
C ALA A 167 8.71 7.59 0.03
N PHE A 168 8.86 7.45 1.35
CA PHE A 168 8.80 6.25 2.16
C PHE A 168 10.02 5.31 2.16
N GLY A 169 10.42 4.74 1.03
CA GLY A 169 11.52 3.75 1.02
C GLY A 169 11.23 2.59 2.00
N TRP A 170 9.98 2.11 1.98
CA TRP A 170 9.50 1.15 2.97
C TRP A 170 10.29 -0.16 2.94
N ALA A 171 10.60 -0.72 4.13
CA ALA A 171 11.25 -2.02 4.28
C ALA A 171 10.47 -3.14 3.57
N THR A 172 11.15 -4.26 3.27
CA THR A 172 10.48 -5.41 2.65
C THR A 172 9.39 -5.96 3.58
N GLY A 173 8.23 -6.30 3.01
CA GLY A 173 7.06 -6.73 3.78
C GLY A 173 6.28 -5.60 4.46
N GLU A 174 6.67 -4.33 4.30
CA GLU A 174 6.00 -3.18 4.93
C GLU A 174 5.65 -2.09 3.93
N PRO A 175 4.56 -1.33 4.09
CA PRO A 175 3.62 -1.44 5.17
C PRO A 175 2.48 -2.39 4.79
N GLU A 176 1.66 -2.75 5.77
CA GLU A 176 0.42 -3.45 5.53
C GLU A 176 -0.53 -2.59 4.66
N PRO A 177 -1.42 -3.23 3.87
CA PRO A 177 -2.32 -2.53 2.95
C PRO A 177 -3.14 -1.40 3.59
N GLN A 178 -3.52 -1.56 4.87
CA GLN A 178 -4.33 -0.59 5.61
C GLN A 178 -3.60 0.75 5.80
N GLN A 179 -2.27 0.77 5.86
CA GLN A 179 -1.53 2.03 5.99
C GLN A 179 -1.65 2.90 4.74
N TRP A 180 -1.73 2.27 3.56
CA TRP A 180 -1.99 3.00 2.32
C TRP A 180 -3.38 3.64 2.29
N ALA A 181 -4.35 3.02 2.96
CA ALA A 181 -5.76 3.45 2.95
C ALA A 181 -6.07 4.61 3.91
N HIS A 182 -5.12 5.03 4.75
CA HIS A 182 -5.36 6.09 5.71
C HIS A 182 -5.67 7.43 5.00
N PRO A 183 -6.64 8.25 5.45
CA PRO A 183 -7.03 9.50 4.78
C PRO A 183 -5.87 10.46 4.48
N GLU A 184 -4.95 10.67 5.42
CA GLU A 184 -3.76 11.50 5.17
C GLU A 184 -2.80 10.91 4.12
N MET A 185 -2.71 9.58 4.06
CA MET A 185 -1.93 8.89 3.02
C MET A 185 -2.57 9.09 1.64
N LEU A 186 -3.90 8.97 1.56
CA LEU A 186 -4.65 9.21 0.31
C LEU A 186 -4.48 10.65 -0.20
N LYS A 187 -4.34 11.66 0.68
CA LYS A 187 -4.02 13.03 0.26
C LYS A 187 -2.67 13.12 -0.45
N PHE A 188 -1.64 12.50 0.12
CA PHE A 188 -0.32 12.43 -0.51
C PHE A 188 -0.38 11.67 -1.85
N LEU A 189 -1.01 10.50 -1.88
CA LEU A 189 -1.13 9.69 -3.09
C LEU A 189 -1.87 10.43 -4.22
N THR A 190 -2.92 11.19 -3.87
CA THR A 190 -3.62 12.06 -4.80
C THR A 190 -2.67 13.11 -5.39
N LEU A 191 -1.92 13.82 -4.55
CA LEU A 191 -0.96 14.83 -5.00
C LEU A 191 0.15 14.22 -5.89
N ALA A 192 0.65 13.05 -5.51
CA ALA A 192 1.67 12.34 -6.28
C ALA A 192 1.16 11.88 -7.65
N SER A 193 -0.08 11.36 -7.71
CA SER A 193 -0.72 10.94 -8.96
C SER A 193 -0.95 12.09 -9.95
N GLN A 194 -1.21 13.30 -9.44
CA GLN A 194 -1.37 14.51 -10.26
C GLN A 194 -0.04 15.08 -10.76
N ASN A 195 1.09 14.61 -10.20
CA ASN A 195 2.43 15.13 -10.47
C ASN A 195 3.43 13.99 -10.72
N ARG A 196 3.04 12.96 -11.48
CA ARG A 196 3.82 11.72 -11.70
C ARG A 196 5.25 11.94 -12.21
N ASN A 197 5.51 13.03 -12.92
CA ASN A 197 6.85 13.37 -13.40
C ASN A 197 7.75 14.06 -12.35
N ARG A 198 7.22 14.32 -11.15
CA ARG A 198 7.87 15.08 -10.07
C ARG A 198 7.77 14.41 -8.71
N LEU A 199 6.73 13.61 -8.47
CA LEU A 199 6.47 12.95 -7.20
C LEU A 199 6.23 11.45 -7.42
N GLY A 200 6.66 10.64 -6.45
CA GLY A 200 6.46 9.20 -6.48
C GLY A 200 6.67 8.53 -5.14
N VAL A 201 6.58 7.20 -5.16
CA VAL A 201 6.71 6.33 -3.99
C VAL A 201 7.88 5.38 -4.20
N ALA A 202 8.74 5.27 -3.20
CA ALA A 202 9.79 4.27 -3.12
C ALA A 202 9.36 3.09 -2.24
N VAL A 203 9.64 1.86 -2.70
CA VAL A 203 9.43 0.63 -1.94
C VAL A 203 10.64 -0.28 -2.06
N HIS A 204 10.95 -1.03 -1.00
CA HIS A 204 11.94 -2.10 -1.03
C HIS A 204 11.25 -3.44 -1.21
N GLU A 205 11.76 -4.26 -2.12
CA GLU A 205 11.24 -5.58 -2.44
C GLU A 205 12.37 -6.62 -2.48
N TYR A 206 12.51 -7.34 -1.38
CA TYR A 206 13.45 -8.43 -1.19
C TYR A 206 12.71 -9.74 -0.97
N SER A 207 13.02 -10.79 -1.72
CA SER A 207 12.40 -12.11 -1.54
C SER A 207 12.80 -12.82 -0.25
N LEU A 208 13.88 -12.37 0.38
CA LEU A 208 14.55 -12.99 1.53
C LEU A 208 15.08 -14.41 1.28
N ASP A 209 15.05 -14.87 0.02
CA ASP A 209 15.51 -16.20 -0.41
C ASP A 209 16.31 -16.10 -1.72
N THR A 210 17.59 -16.47 -1.68
CA THR A 210 18.47 -16.46 -2.86
C THR A 210 18.05 -17.46 -3.93
N ASN A 211 17.35 -18.54 -3.57
CA ASN A 211 16.93 -19.58 -4.51
C ASN A 211 15.57 -19.30 -5.15
N ASN A 212 14.81 -18.34 -4.63
CA ASN A 212 13.49 -18.01 -5.14
C ASN A 212 13.17 -16.51 -5.01
N ILE A 213 13.21 -15.77 -6.12
CA ILE A 213 12.83 -14.34 -6.11
C ILE A 213 11.34 -14.11 -5.84
N LEU A 214 10.51 -15.14 -6.03
CA LEU A 214 9.07 -15.09 -5.78
C LEU A 214 8.71 -15.65 -4.39
N ALA A 215 9.70 -15.86 -3.52
CA ALA A 215 9.42 -16.16 -2.13
C ALA A 215 8.62 -14.99 -1.52
N GLY A 216 7.47 -15.31 -0.93
CA GLY A 216 6.55 -14.31 -0.40
C GLY A 216 5.85 -13.46 -1.48
N ASP A 217 5.63 -13.98 -2.69
CA ASP A 217 4.93 -13.27 -3.78
C ASP A 217 3.66 -12.56 -3.28
N GLY A 218 3.51 -11.30 -3.71
CA GLY A 218 2.45 -10.39 -3.31
C GLY A 218 2.69 -9.67 -1.98
N TRP A 219 3.54 -10.20 -1.10
CA TRP A 219 3.84 -9.61 0.22
C TRP A 219 5.26 -9.06 0.33
N LEU A 220 6.22 -9.70 -0.34
CA LEU A 220 7.61 -9.27 -0.44
C LEU A 220 7.86 -8.63 -1.80
N VAL A 221 7.97 -9.44 -2.86
CA VAL A 221 8.05 -8.98 -4.24
C VAL A 221 6.65 -8.84 -4.84
N GLY A 222 6.39 -7.74 -5.54
CA GLY A 222 5.08 -7.39 -6.09
C GLY A 222 4.12 -6.71 -5.10
N ARG A 223 4.60 -6.31 -3.92
CA ARG A 223 3.76 -5.71 -2.87
C ARG A 223 3.28 -4.30 -3.21
N PHE A 224 3.95 -3.61 -4.14
CA PHE A 224 3.44 -2.34 -4.69
C PHE A 224 2.01 -2.46 -5.24
N LYS A 225 1.56 -3.68 -5.60
CA LYS A 225 0.17 -3.95 -6.01
C LYS A 225 -0.85 -3.55 -4.94
N HIS A 226 -0.50 -3.60 -3.65
CA HIS A 226 -1.37 -3.11 -2.58
C HIS A 226 -1.60 -1.60 -2.69
N LEU A 227 -0.54 -0.83 -2.89
CA LEU A 227 -0.62 0.62 -3.15
C LEU A 227 -1.51 0.90 -4.38
N VAL A 228 -1.26 0.21 -5.49
CA VAL A 228 -2.04 0.35 -6.73
C VAL A 228 -3.52 0.04 -6.50
N ASN A 229 -3.83 -1.06 -5.80
CA ASN A 229 -5.20 -1.44 -5.50
C ASN A 229 -5.90 -0.40 -4.62
N ILE A 230 -5.22 0.15 -3.62
CA ILE A 230 -5.77 1.21 -2.78
C ILE A 230 -6.05 2.49 -3.59
N CYS A 231 -5.14 2.88 -4.50
CA CYS A 231 -5.37 4.03 -5.37
C CYS A 231 -6.64 3.82 -6.22
N ARG A 232 -6.74 2.67 -6.89
CA ARG A 232 -7.91 2.31 -7.73
C ARG A 232 -9.22 2.28 -6.95
N GLN A 233 -9.23 1.71 -5.74
CA GLN A 233 -10.40 1.65 -4.87
C GLN A 233 -10.90 3.04 -4.44
N ASN A 234 -10.01 4.03 -4.40
CA ASN A 234 -10.32 5.40 -4.00
C ASN A 234 -10.44 6.37 -5.18
N GLY A 235 -10.44 5.86 -6.42
CA GLY A 235 -10.53 6.70 -7.63
C GLY A 235 -9.31 7.60 -7.85
N ILE A 236 -8.14 7.20 -7.33
CA ILE A 236 -6.86 7.91 -7.48
C ILE A 236 -6.07 7.21 -8.60
N GLU A 237 -5.54 8.00 -9.55
CA GLU A 237 -4.61 7.46 -10.55
C GLU A 237 -3.35 6.92 -9.86
N GLU A 238 -2.72 5.91 -10.45
CA GLU A 238 -1.52 5.31 -9.86
C GLU A 238 -0.35 6.33 -9.85
N PRO A 239 0.31 6.59 -8.70
CA PRO A 239 1.49 7.45 -8.67
C PRO A 239 2.69 6.76 -9.33
N THR A 240 3.75 7.51 -9.61
CA THR A 240 5.03 6.90 -9.99
C THR A 240 5.56 6.04 -8.86
N ILE A 241 5.95 4.80 -9.15
CA ILE A 241 6.47 3.83 -8.18
C ILE A 241 7.89 3.44 -8.61
N PHE A 242 8.82 3.48 -7.67
CA PHE A 242 10.18 3.02 -7.86
C PHE A 242 10.52 1.94 -6.83
N ILE A 243 11.02 0.80 -7.31
CA ILE A 243 11.53 -0.24 -6.43
C ILE A 243 12.98 0.15 -6.10
N SER A 244 13.14 1.04 -5.13
CA SER A 244 14.43 1.67 -4.79
C SER A 244 15.45 0.68 -4.27
N GLU A 245 14.99 -0.47 -3.77
CA GLU A 245 15.82 -1.60 -3.43
C GLU A 245 15.13 -2.90 -3.84
N PHE A 246 15.82 -3.71 -4.61
CA PHE A 246 15.32 -4.98 -5.13
C PHE A 246 16.37 -6.07 -4.95
N GLY A 247 15.93 -7.28 -4.58
CA GLY A 247 16.82 -8.43 -4.62
C GLY A 247 16.33 -9.62 -3.81
N TRP A 248 17.31 -10.33 -3.26
CA TRP A 248 17.08 -11.60 -2.56
C TRP A 248 17.15 -11.37 -1.07
N ASN A 249 18.35 -11.40 -0.46
CA ASN A 249 18.54 -11.01 0.93
C ASN A 249 19.65 -9.97 1.05
N ALA A 250 19.84 -9.44 2.26
CA ALA A 250 20.78 -8.35 2.49
C ALA A 250 22.26 -8.73 2.28
N HIS A 251 22.62 -10.02 2.36
CA HIS A 251 24.00 -10.51 2.49
C HIS A 251 24.48 -11.38 1.33
N ASP A 252 23.61 -11.72 0.40
CA ASP A 252 23.92 -12.64 -0.68
C ASP A 252 23.07 -12.43 -1.93
N VAL A 253 23.62 -12.85 -3.06
CA VAL A 253 22.95 -12.91 -4.37
C VAL A 253 23.11 -14.32 -4.94
N PRO A 254 22.20 -14.80 -5.79
CA PRO A 254 22.37 -16.09 -6.42
C PRO A 254 23.48 -16.06 -7.48
N SER A 255 23.74 -17.24 -8.07
CA SER A 255 24.60 -17.33 -9.27
C SER A 255 24.09 -16.43 -10.40
N GLU A 256 24.98 -15.97 -11.27
CA GLU A 256 24.67 -15.10 -12.41
C GLU A 256 23.52 -15.64 -13.28
N LYS A 257 23.55 -16.94 -13.61
CA LYS A 257 22.51 -17.61 -14.38
C LYS A 257 21.15 -17.60 -13.66
N THR A 258 21.15 -17.87 -12.36
CA THR A 258 19.93 -17.84 -11.54
C THR A 258 19.41 -16.41 -11.40
N ALA A 259 20.29 -15.43 -11.19
CA ALA A 259 19.94 -14.02 -11.10
C ALA A 259 19.20 -13.56 -12.37
N VAL A 260 19.76 -13.84 -13.55
CA VAL A 260 19.14 -13.48 -14.84
C VAL A 260 17.75 -14.12 -15.01
N LYS A 261 17.56 -15.39 -14.60
CA LYS A 261 16.23 -16.02 -14.59
C LYS A 261 15.26 -15.29 -13.66
N HIS A 262 15.74 -14.88 -12.48
CA HIS A 262 14.92 -14.18 -11.49
C HIS A 262 14.54 -12.77 -11.95
N LEU A 263 15.41 -12.07 -12.69
CA LEU A 263 15.07 -10.78 -13.32
C LEU A 263 13.92 -10.92 -14.32
N ASP A 264 13.89 -12.02 -15.08
CA ASP A 264 12.77 -12.29 -15.99
C ASP A 264 11.45 -12.51 -15.23
N GLN A 265 11.49 -13.30 -14.16
CA GLN A 265 10.34 -13.53 -13.29
C GLN A 265 9.83 -12.22 -12.65
N ALA A 266 10.74 -11.40 -12.11
CA ALA A 266 10.39 -10.12 -11.52
C ALA A 266 9.87 -9.11 -12.57
N ALA A 267 10.46 -9.07 -13.77
CA ALA A 267 9.97 -8.24 -14.86
C ALA A 267 8.52 -8.59 -15.25
N ASN A 268 8.14 -9.87 -15.20
CA ASN A 268 6.75 -10.28 -15.47
C ASN A 268 5.75 -9.76 -14.41
N ILE A 269 6.23 -9.41 -13.21
CA ILE A 269 5.42 -8.77 -12.17
C ILE A 269 5.30 -7.26 -12.40
N TYR A 270 6.41 -6.60 -12.77
CA TYR A 270 6.47 -5.14 -12.86
C TYR A 270 5.93 -4.59 -14.18
N LEU A 271 6.25 -5.24 -15.30
CA LEU A 271 5.91 -4.74 -16.63
C LEU A 271 4.42 -4.39 -16.79
N PRO A 272 3.44 -5.17 -16.30
CA PRO A 272 2.02 -4.83 -16.41
C PRO A 272 1.58 -3.50 -15.77
N TYR A 273 2.47 -2.79 -15.07
CA TYR A 273 2.19 -1.55 -14.36
C TYR A 273 3.07 -0.41 -14.91
N PRO A 274 2.55 0.40 -15.86
CA PRO A 274 3.33 1.48 -16.52
C PRO A 274 3.88 2.55 -15.58
N THR A 275 3.36 2.61 -14.35
CA THR A 275 3.76 3.52 -13.29
C THR A 275 4.96 3.02 -12.49
N VAL A 276 5.33 1.74 -12.62
CA VAL A 276 6.56 1.19 -12.04
C VAL A 276 7.74 1.48 -12.97
N THR A 277 8.61 2.39 -12.57
CA THR A 277 9.65 2.94 -13.47
C THR A 277 10.93 2.14 -13.48
N GLY A 278 11.23 1.40 -12.42
CA GLY A 278 12.42 0.57 -12.36
C GLY A 278 12.65 -0.08 -11.02
N ALA A 279 13.65 -0.94 -11.00
CA ALA A 279 14.09 -1.65 -9.80
C ALA A 279 15.62 -1.63 -9.67
N ALA A 280 16.13 -1.23 -8.51
CA ALA A 280 17.56 -1.13 -8.25
C ALA A 280 18.08 -2.33 -7.43
N ILE A 281 18.92 -3.16 -8.05
CA ILE A 281 19.49 -4.35 -7.43
C ILE A 281 20.39 -3.97 -6.25
N TRP A 282 20.09 -4.52 -5.08
CA TRP A 282 20.91 -4.45 -3.87
C TRP A 282 22.16 -5.36 -4.02
N TYR A 283 23.39 -4.95 -3.71
CA TYR A 283 23.89 -3.61 -3.41
C TYR A 283 25.39 -3.56 -3.69
N LEU A 284 25.86 -2.45 -4.23
CA LEU A 284 27.24 -2.22 -4.65
C LEU A 284 28.01 -1.31 -3.70
N GLY A 285 27.48 -1.04 -2.50
CA GLY A 285 28.19 -0.38 -1.39
C GLY A 285 28.82 -1.36 -0.38
N GLY A 286 29.56 -0.82 0.57
CA GLY A 286 30.28 -1.56 1.60
C GLY A 286 29.35 -2.25 2.62
N GLY A 287 29.93 -3.11 3.47
CA GLY A 287 29.20 -3.80 4.54
C GLY A 287 28.48 -5.09 4.09
N PHE A 288 27.50 -5.51 4.88
CA PHE A 288 26.58 -6.63 4.58
C PHE A 288 27.25 -7.90 4.04
N ASN A 289 28.31 -8.37 4.71
CA ASN A 289 29.07 -9.55 4.29
C ASN A 289 29.70 -9.43 2.87
N ASN A 290 30.26 -8.26 2.57
CA ASN A 290 30.90 -7.95 1.28
C ASN A 290 29.95 -8.15 0.08
N ILE A 291 28.67 -7.82 0.23
CA ILE A 291 27.65 -8.01 -0.81
C ILE A 291 28.05 -7.37 -2.14
N HIS A 292 28.71 -6.22 -2.13
CA HIS A 292 29.21 -5.55 -3.34
C HIS A 292 30.10 -6.43 -4.21
N LYS A 293 30.93 -7.32 -3.63
CA LYS A 293 31.80 -8.23 -4.41
C LYS A 293 31.01 -9.33 -5.10
N LYS A 294 29.83 -9.66 -4.56
CA LYS A 294 28.95 -10.69 -5.13
C LYS A 294 28.01 -10.06 -6.14
N ALA A 295 27.37 -8.95 -5.80
CA ALA A 295 26.49 -8.19 -6.68
C ALA A 295 27.22 -7.61 -7.89
N SER A 296 28.50 -7.23 -7.78
CA SER A 296 29.29 -6.73 -8.92
C SER A 296 29.43 -7.74 -10.05
N LYS A 297 29.40 -9.04 -9.74
CA LYS A 297 29.41 -10.11 -10.75
C LYS A 297 28.15 -10.14 -11.59
N LEU A 298 27.06 -9.51 -11.14
CA LEU A 298 25.81 -9.42 -11.87
C LEU A 298 25.78 -8.29 -12.89
N ILE A 299 26.73 -7.34 -12.86
CA ILE A 299 26.71 -6.15 -13.73
C ILE A 299 26.68 -6.52 -15.22
N GLU A 300 27.62 -7.37 -15.66
CA GLU A 300 27.68 -7.82 -17.05
C GLU A 300 26.47 -8.70 -17.43
N PRO A 301 26.08 -9.73 -16.66
CA PRO A 301 24.87 -10.51 -16.93
C PRO A 301 23.57 -9.68 -17.01
N VAL A 302 23.41 -8.70 -16.10
CA VAL A 302 22.25 -7.78 -16.10
C VAL A 302 22.27 -6.93 -17.35
N GLN A 303 23.41 -6.32 -17.70
CA GLN A 303 23.52 -5.52 -18.92
C GLN A 303 23.19 -6.35 -20.16
N ALA A 304 23.75 -7.56 -20.28
CA ALA A 304 23.49 -8.46 -21.40
C ALA A 304 22.00 -8.83 -21.48
N TRP A 305 21.36 -9.13 -20.34
CA TRP A 305 19.94 -9.43 -20.28
C TRP A 305 19.07 -8.24 -20.68
N LEU A 306 19.40 -7.03 -20.22
CA LEU A 306 18.69 -5.80 -20.60
C LEU A 306 18.74 -5.59 -22.12
N LEU A 307 19.93 -5.75 -22.72
CA LEU A 307 20.11 -5.63 -24.18
C LEU A 307 19.33 -6.69 -24.96
N GLN A 308 19.32 -7.94 -24.48
CA GLN A 308 18.55 -9.04 -25.09
C GLN A 308 17.04 -8.84 -24.98
N ASN A 309 16.56 -8.20 -23.90
CA ASN A 309 15.15 -7.96 -23.62
C ASN A 309 14.68 -6.55 -24.00
N ARG A 310 15.52 -5.80 -24.72
CA ARG A 310 15.29 -4.39 -25.07
C ARG A 310 13.87 -4.13 -25.59
N GLU A 311 13.42 -4.90 -26.57
CA GLU A 311 12.08 -4.72 -27.17
C GLU A 311 10.97 -4.98 -26.16
N ARG A 312 11.13 -5.96 -25.27
CA ARG A 312 10.15 -6.28 -24.24
C ARG A 312 10.05 -5.16 -23.20
N LEU A 313 11.18 -4.54 -22.86
CA LEU A 313 11.28 -3.43 -21.90
C LEU A 313 10.87 -2.09 -22.51
N SER A 314 11.02 -1.93 -23.83
CA SER A 314 10.70 -0.71 -24.56
C SER A 314 9.26 -0.63 -25.05
N ARG A 315 8.50 -1.74 -25.03
CA ARG A 315 7.09 -1.77 -25.45
C ARG A 315 6.26 -0.76 -24.65
N GLN A 316 5.96 0.34 -25.33
CA GLN A 316 4.90 1.29 -25.01
C GLN A 316 3.50 0.69 -25.23
N ASP A 317 3.42 -0.52 -25.79
CA ASP A 317 2.17 -1.23 -26.12
C ASP A 317 1.43 -1.78 -24.90
N ILE A 318 1.89 -1.48 -23.69
CA ILE A 318 0.96 -1.39 -22.57
C ILE A 318 0.19 -0.10 -22.81
N VAL A 319 -0.78 -0.19 -23.73
CA VAL A 319 -2.00 0.60 -23.71
C VAL A 319 -2.29 0.78 -22.24
N ASP A 320 -2.31 2.03 -21.75
CA ASP A 320 -2.85 2.35 -20.44
C ASP A 320 -3.97 1.35 -20.21
N PRO A 321 -3.94 0.50 -19.15
CA PRO A 321 -4.97 -0.51 -18.99
C PRO A 321 -6.27 0.21 -19.22
N VAL A 322 -6.96 -0.14 -20.33
CA VAL A 322 -8.03 0.69 -20.90
C VAL A 322 -8.82 1.15 -19.69
N PRO A 323 -8.90 2.46 -19.40
CA PRO A 323 -9.58 2.91 -18.20
C PRO A 323 -10.89 2.14 -18.22
N PRO A 324 -11.18 1.35 -17.16
CA PRO A 324 -12.28 0.42 -17.18
C PRO A 324 -13.45 1.18 -17.80
N PRO A 325 -14.09 0.63 -18.85
CA PRO A 325 -15.06 1.37 -19.65
C PRO A 325 -15.90 2.18 -18.68
N PRO A 326 -16.05 3.51 -18.89
CA PRO A 326 -16.64 4.40 -17.90
C PRO A 326 -17.83 3.66 -17.32
N PRO A 327 -17.88 3.49 -15.98
CA PRO A 327 -18.80 2.56 -15.35
C PRO A 327 -20.14 2.75 -16.04
N PRO A 328 -20.76 1.67 -16.59
CA PRO A 328 -22.01 1.80 -17.30
C PRO A 328 -22.88 2.73 -16.47
N PRO A 329 -23.46 3.79 -17.10
CA PRO A 329 -24.05 4.92 -16.39
C PRO A 329 -24.78 4.37 -15.18
N ALA A 330 -24.36 4.82 -13.98
CA ALA A 330 -24.68 4.16 -12.73
C ALA A 330 -26.11 3.65 -12.82
N PRO A 331 -26.35 2.31 -12.71
CA PRO A 331 -27.70 1.78 -12.82
C PRO A 331 -28.55 2.66 -11.93
N PRO A 332 -29.67 3.20 -12.45
CA PRO A 332 -30.40 4.28 -11.82
C PRO A 332 -30.47 3.95 -10.34
N GLN A 333 -29.89 4.84 -9.51
CA GLN A 333 -29.76 4.52 -8.10
C GLN A 333 -31.11 4.02 -7.62
N PRO A 334 -31.16 2.85 -6.96
CA PRO A 334 -32.41 2.34 -6.45
C PRO A 334 -33.05 3.49 -5.69
N LYS A 335 -34.26 3.91 -6.08
CA LYS A 335 -34.98 4.98 -5.37
C LYS A 335 -34.91 4.68 -3.87
N ASP A 336 -34.77 5.69 -3.03
CA ASP A 336 -34.62 5.52 -1.58
C ASP A 336 -35.53 4.39 -1.04
N GLY A 337 -34.93 3.42 -0.36
CA GLY A 337 -35.62 2.23 0.17
C GLY A 337 -35.71 1.01 -0.77
N GLN A 338 -35.21 1.09 -2.01
CA GLN A 338 -35.10 -0.04 -2.93
C GLN A 338 -33.82 -0.85 -2.68
N PRO A 339 -33.89 -2.19 -2.62
CA PRO A 339 -32.70 -3.01 -2.44
C PRO A 339 -31.87 -3.06 -3.73
N ARG A 340 -30.54 -3.17 -3.58
CA ARG A 340 -29.61 -3.30 -4.71
C ARG A 340 -29.94 -4.51 -5.61
N VAL A 341 -30.41 -5.60 -5.01
CA VAL A 341 -30.85 -6.82 -5.69
C VAL A 341 -32.09 -7.37 -4.96
N GLN A 342 -33.02 -8.01 -5.65
CA GLN A 342 -34.12 -8.72 -5.00
C GLN A 342 -33.63 -10.06 -4.46
N TYR A 343 -33.40 -10.14 -3.14
CA TYR A 343 -32.98 -11.36 -2.45
C TYR A 343 -34.01 -11.77 -1.39
N ARG A 344 -33.95 -13.04 -0.97
CA ARG A 344 -34.76 -13.54 0.14
C ARG A 344 -34.18 -13.04 1.46
N ARG A 345 -34.98 -12.33 2.26
CA ARG A 345 -34.58 -11.88 3.61
C ARG A 345 -35.37 -12.64 4.68
N VAL A 346 -34.64 -13.25 5.60
CA VAL A 346 -35.18 -13.80 6.85
C VAL A 346 -34.69 -12.91 7.99
N TYR A 347 -35.61 -12.47 8.84
CA TYR A 347 -35.32 -11.71 10.05
C TYR A 347 -35.86 -12.44 11.27
N TRP A 348 -35.04 -12.59 12.31
CA TRP A 348 -35.45 -13.13 13.59
C TRP A 348 -35.82 -12.00 14.54
N LEU A 349 -37.11 -11.86 14.79
CA LEU A 349 -37.64 -10.88 15.73
C LEU A 349 -37.62 -11.48 17.14
N VAL A 350 -36.81 -10.90 18.02
CA VAL A 350 -36.68 -11.32 19.41
C VAL A 350 -36.99 -10.13 20.34
N PRO A 351 -38.24 -10.02 20.81
CA PRO A 351 -38.70 -8.85 21.55
C PRO A 351 -37.95 -8.61 22.85
N ASP A 352 -37.92 -7.37 23.32
CA ASP A 352 -37.18 -6.99 24.54
C ASP A 352 -37.73 -7.63 25.82
N PHE A 353 -38.99 -8.08 25.82
CA PHE A 353 -39.57 -8.83 26.96
C PHE A 353 -39.11 -10.29 27.02
N VAL A 354 -38.38 -10.80 26.00
CA VAL A 354 -37.72 -12.11 26.09
C VAL A 354 -36.53 -11.98 27.04
N PRO A 355 -36.38 -12.88 28.04
CA PRO A 355 -35.27 -12.83 28.99
C PRO A 355 -33.89 -12.77 28.31
N ASP A 356 -32.96 -11.99 28.87
CA ASP A 356 -31.65 -11.71 28.26
C ASP A 356 -30.86 -12.98 27.92
N GLU A 357 -30.93 -14.01 28.76
CA GLU A 357 -30.24 -15.28 28.55
C GLU A 357 -30.74 -16.00 27.28
N GLU A 358 -32.06 -16.00 27.06
CA GLU A 358 -32.67 -16.58 25.86
C GLU A 358 -32.41 -15.72 24.63
N ARG A 359 -32.44 -14.39 24.78
CA ARG A 359 -32.09 -13.46 23.70
C ARG A 359 -30.66 -13.70 23.22
N ALA A 360 -29.71 -13.85 24.16
CA ALA A 360 -28.32 -14.15 23.84
C ALA A 360 -28.15 -15.53 23.15
N ARG A 361 -28.92 -16.54 23.56
CA ARG A 361 -28.90 -17.86 22.89
C ARG A 361 -29.40 -17.77 21.46
N ILE A 362 -30.51 -17.07 21.22
CA ILE A 362 -31.08 -16.88 19.88
C ILE A 362 -30.13 -16.06 18.99
N TYR A 363 -29.47 -15.04 19.54
CA TYR A 363 -28.50 -14.22 18.79
C TYR A 363 -27.26 -15.02 18.39
N ARG A 364 -26.74 -15.87 19.28
CA ARG A 364 -25.65 -16.80 18.95
C ARG A 364 -26.06 -17.75 17.82
N GLN A 365 -27.27 -18.29 17.87
CA GLN A 365 -27.77 -19.17 16.82
C GLN A 365 -27.97 -18.43 15.49
N ALA A 366 -28.50 -17.21 15.51
CA ALA A 366 -28.65 -16.39 14.31
C ALA A 366 -27.30 -16.10 13.64
N ALA A 367 -26.25 -15.86 14.43
CA ALA A 367 -24.89 -15.68 13.92
C ALA A 367 -24.35 -16.96 13.22
N ILE A 368 -24.62 -18.14 13.79
CA ILE A 368 -24.24 -19.43 13.18
C ILE A 368 -24.99 -19.64 11.86
N GLU A 369 -26.28 -19.29 11.80
CA GLU A 369 -27.13 -19.45 10.62
C GLU A 369 -27.00 -18.28 9.61
N ASN A 370 -26.18 -17.28 9.89
CA ASN A 370 -26.06 -16.04 9.12
C ASN A 370 -27.41 -15.33 8.87
N VAL A 371 -28.25 -15.26 9.89
CA VAL A 371 -29.57 -14.63 9.85
C VAL A 371 -29.54 -13.27 10.57
N THR A 372 -30.21 -12.27 10.01
CA THR A 372 -30.39 -10.97 10.68
C THR A 372 -31.33 -11.13 11.87
N VAL A 373 -30.96 -10.58 13.03
CA VAL A 373 -31.70 -10.72 14.29
C VAL A 373 -31.79 -9.37 15.02
N GLY A 374 -32.91 -9.10 15.69
CA GLY A 374 -33.06 -7.93 16.54
C GLY A 374 -34.47 -7.79 17.15
N PRO A 375 -34.70 -6.76 17.98
CA PRO A 375 -35.93 -6.64 18.77
C PRO A 375 -37.06 -5.84 18.08
N SER A 376 -36.76 -5.14 17.00
CA SER A 376 -37.67 -4.21 16.35
C SER A 376 -38.58 -4.91 15.32
N ALA A 377 -39.89 -4.81 15.53
CA ALA A 377 -40.88 -5.33 14.58
C ALA A 377 -40.85 -4.57 13.25
N ASP A 378 -40.62 -3.25 13.29
CA ASP A 378 -40.48 -2.40 12.11
C ASP A 378 -39.27 -2.80 11.27
N ASP A 379 -38.10 -3.01 11.89
CA ASP A 379 -36.85 -3.38 11.18
C ASP A 379 -36.94 -4.75 10.51
N ALA A 380 -37.73 -5.65 11.10
CA ALA A 380 -38.00 -6.97 10.57
C ALA A 380 -38.86 -6.92 9.29
N GLY A 381 -39.75 -5.94 9.19
CA GLY A 381 -40.68 -5.76 8.06
C GLY A 381 -40.19 -4.80 6.96
N ILE A 382 -39.30 -3.87 7.29
CA ILE A 382 -38.89 -2.78 6.40
C ILE A 382 -38.10 -3.26 5.17
N GLY A 383 -38.21 -2.50 4.08
CA GLY A 383 -37.50 -2.71 2.82
C GLY A 383 -38.39 -3.24 1.69
N ASN A 384 -38.08 -2.83 0.46
CA ASN A 384 -38.82 -3.23 -0.73
C ASN A 384 -38.31 -4.55 -1.35
N LEU A 385 -38.35 -5.63 -0.56
CA LEU A 385 -38.01 -6.98 -1.02
C LEU A 385 -39.29 -7.78 -1.28
N LYS A 386 -39.31 -8.56 -2.37
CA LYS A 386 -40.43 -9.42 -2.76
C LYS A 386 -40.61 -10.65 -1.87
N ASP A 387 -39.54 -11.12 -1.22
CA ASP A 387 -39.57 -12.28 -0.32
C ASP A 387 -38.98 -11.92 1.04
N LYS A 388 -39.87 -11.50 1.95
CA LYS A 388 -39.55 -11.15 3.34
C LYS A 388 -40.21 -12.15 4.26
N THR A 389 -39.41 -12.72 5.16
CA THR A 389 -39.88 -13.63 6.20
C THR A 389 -39.41 -13.14 7.57
N VAL A 390 -40.34 -13.03 8.51
CA VAL A 390 -40.08 -12.73 9.91
C VAL A 390 -40.37 -13.98 10.73
N ILE A 391 -39.40 -14.43 11.50
CA ILE A 391 -39.55 -15.50 12.48
C ILE A 391 -39.53 -14.85 13.85
N VAL A 392 -40.66 -14.91 14.55
CA VAL A 392 -40.90 -14.25 15.83
C VAL A 392 -40.70 -15.25 16.96
N PHE A 393 -39.84 -14.90 17.91
CA PHE A 393 -39.55 -15.72 19.08
C PHE A 393 -40.25 -15.15 20.31
N GLY A 394 -41.00 -16.00 21.03
CA GLY A 394 -41.50 -15.68 22.37
C GLY A 394 -42.71 -14.75 22.43
N TRP A 395 -43.33 -14.40 21.29
CA TRP A 395 -44.50 -13.52 21.27
C TRP A 395 -45.73 -14.16 21.92
N PRO A 396 -46.46 -13.46 22.81
CA PRO A 396 -47.62 -14.01 23.50
C PRO A 396 -48.67 -14.58 22.54
N LYS A 397 -49.12 -15.83 22.75
CA LYS A 397 -50.02 -16.55 21.83
C LYS A 397 -51.29 -15.76 21.50
N GLN A 398 -51.91 -15.12 22.50
CA GLN A 398 -53.11 -14.32 22.31
C GLN A 398 -52.91 -13.07 21.41
N GLU A 399 -51.67 -12.62 21.22
CA GLU A 399 -51.33 -11.41 20.44
C GLU A 399 -50.74 -11.72 19.07
N GLN A 400 -50.44 -12.99 18.76
CA GLN A 400 -49.81 -13.37 17.49
C GLN A 400 -50.69 -13.02 16.28
N VAL A 401 -52.01 -13.12 16.43
CA VAL A 401 -52.97 -12.71 15.39
C VAL A 401 -52.87 -11.21 15.14
N ALA A 402 -52.85 -10.40 16.20
CA ALA A 402 -52.72 -8.95 16.09
C ALA A 402 -51.40 -8.54 15.41
N LEU A 403 -50.28 -9.20 15.75
CA LEU A 403 -48.99 -8.93 15.10
C LEU A 403 -48.99 -9.32 13.61
N ARG A 404 -49.60 -10.45 13.23
CA ARG A 404 -49.75 -10.83 11.82
C ARG A 404 -50.56 -9.78 11.04
N GLU A 405 -51.67 -9.31 11.60
CA GLU A 405 -52.50 -8.28 10.96
C GLU A 405 -51.74 -6.95 10.86
N TRP A 406 -50.97 -6.57 11.88
CA TRP A 406 -50.11 -5.40 11.85
C TRP A 406 -49.09 -5.45 10.69
N TYR A 407 -48.40 -6.59 10.50
CA TYR A 407 -47.49 -6.77 9.36
C TYR A 407 -48.21 -6.70 8.01
N LYS A 408 -49.44 -7.19 7.90
CA LYS A 408 -50.23 -7.09 6.65
C LYS A 408 -50.52 -5.63 6.29
N VAL A 409 -50.83 -4.80 7.29
CA VAL A 409 -51.16 -3.38 7.10
C VAL A 409 -49.92 -2.55 6.81
N HIS A 410 -48.85 -2.71 7.59
CA HIS A 410 -47.69 -1.81 7.55
C HIS A 410 -46.55 -2.30 6.65
N TYR A 411 -46.44 -3.62 6.45
CA TYR A 411 -45.37 -4.24 5.67
C TYR A 411 -45.90 -5.36 4.76
N PRO A 412 -46.82 -5.04 3.84
CA PRO A 412 -47.49 -6.01 3.01
C PRO A 412 -46.50 -6.93 2.28
N GLY A 413 -46.84 -8.23 2.21
CA GLY A 413 -45.99 -9.27 1.63
C GLY A 413 -44.99 -9.91 2.58
N THR A 414 -44.87 -9.43 3.83
CA THR A 414 -44.03 -10.07 4.85
C THR A 414 -44.69 -11.34 5.40
N LYS A 415 -44.03 -12.48 5.26
CA LYS A 415 -44.47 -13.76 5.82
C LYS A 415 -44.05 -13.82 7.29
N VAL A 416 -44.98 -14.07 8.20
CA VAL A 416 -44.70 -14.11 9.64
C VAL A 416 -44.85 -15.55 10.15
N PHE A 417 -43.88 -16.03 10.91
CA PHE A 417 -43.91 -17.33 11.58
C PHE A 417 -43.57 -17.15 13.05
N PHE A 418 -44.11 -18.01 13.92
CA PHE A 418 -43.84 -17.97 15.35
C PHE A 418 -43.08 -19.23 15.77
N ARG A 419 -42.08 -19.05 16.64
CA ARG A 419 -41.32 -20.13 17.27
C ARG A 419 -41.39 -20.01 18.78
N ASP A 420 -41.49 -21.18 19.41
CA ASP A 420 -41.42 -21.29 20.86
C ASP A 420 -39.96 -21.13 21.32
N ILE A 421 -39.74 -20.33 22.37
CA ILE A 421 -38.39 -20.06 22.89
C ILE A 421 -37.80 -21.25 23.63
N PHE A 422 -38.61 -22.19 24.13
CA PHE A 422 -38.12 -23.34 24.89
C PHE A 422 -37.77 -24.53 24.01
N THR A 423 -38.41 -24.69 22.85
CA THR A 423 -38.17 -25.82 21.93
C THR A 423 -37.58 -25.44 20.59
N GLY A 424 -37.69 -24.17 20.16
CA GLY A 424 -37.27 -23.73 18.82
C GLY A 424 -38.17 -24.23 17.67
N GLU A 425 -39.19 -25.02 17.98
CA GLU A 425 -40.10 -25.62 17.02
C GLU A 425 -41.20 -24.63 16.57
N PRO A 426 -41.81 -24.85 15.39
CA PRO A 426 -42.95 -24.05 14.93
C PRO A 426 -44.11 -24.13 15.92
N VAL A 427 -44.69 -22.98 16.26
CA VAL A 427 -45.99 -22.93 16.96
C VAL A 427 -47.09 -22.98 15.90
N SER A 428 -47.96 -24.00 15.98
CA SER A 428 -49.09 -24.20 15.06
C SER A 428 -50.07 -23.04 15.07
#